data_AF-A0A942DP49-F1
#
_entry.id   AF-A0A942DP49-F1
#
_cell.length_a   1.000
_cell.length_b   1.000
_cell.length_c   1.000
_cell.angle_alpha   90.00
_cell.angle_beta   90.00
_cell.angle_gamma   90.00
#
_symmetry.space_group_name_H-M   'P 1'
#
loop_
_entity.id
_entity.type
_entity.pdbx_description
1 polymer ?
#
loop_
_entity_poly.entity_id
_entity_poly.type
_entity_poly.pdbx_seq_one_letter_code
_entity_poly.pdbx_strand_id
1 'polypeptide(L)'
;MRFIAQVLGVVSICFAAGCVSSNIRLPASFKPKYNNSTVELLKAAAKNGIVFQVSDTVFRDVPARQVDRCRKADAPTWSAMLTDLLTMLKEKDKEAYYNKFHIVDIKRGDKARAEISEDLSHVTYLTITYAKRETREKMTSTTTVPCYDSGTDYEGKDLITTNIDWPNIEEMKLALKQAPNKKDVPSFQFNTDFLTFLAERQAILKIGPEVPYAKSKDAEPYLKLWLEKMATEIKEPNNIEYISYWLKEINTHSRQASSIQFFGLYREGDAAHGVQVDTVGKYSRKLNSYQEPTYMFMSYGEVGGDTVTDDLKDLNACLRTLTGIYSNPLAMGTQLEADGDSFLSPGYSCKIERKH
;
A
#
# COMPACT_ATOMS: atom_id res chain seq x y z
N MET A 1 -20.16 -38.61 51.28
CA MET A 1 -19.96 -37.14 51.14
C MET A 1 -18.54 -36.74 50.69
N ARG A 2 -17.84 -37.51 49.84
CA ARG A 2 -16.54 -37.08 49.26
C ARG A 2 -16.53 -37.05 47.72
N PHE A 3 -17.49 -37.69 47.07
CA PHE A 3 -17.60 -37.74 45.61
C PHE A 3 -18.30 -36.52 44.99
N ILE A 4 -19.28 -35.92 45.68
CA ILE A 4 -20.03 -34.76 45.17
C ILE A 4 -19.15 -33.49 45.13
N ALA A 5 -18.21 -33.35 46.08
CA ALA A 5 -17.28 -32.23 46.13
C ALA A 5 -16.24 -32.25 44.99
N GLN A 6 -15.86 -33.43 44.50
CA GLN A 6 -14.92 -33.56 43.38
C GLN A 6 -15.58 -33.29 42.02
N VAL A 7 -16.84 -33.68 41.85
CA VAL A 7 -17.60 -33.37 40.62
C VAL A 7 -17.92 -31.87 40.53
N LEU A 8 -18.28 -31.22 41.65
CA LEU A 8 -18.48 -29.77 41.69
C LEU A 8 -17.19 -28.98 41.50
N GLY A 9 -16.05 -29.49 41.98
CA GLY A 9 -14.74 -28.88 41.75
C GLY A 9 -14.30 -28.91 40.28
N VAL A 10 -14.57 -30.01 39.56
CA VAL A 10 -14.24 -30.13 38.13
C VAL A 10 -15.20 -29.30 37.27
N VAL A 11 -16.49 -29.21 37.62
CA VAL A 11 -17.45 -28.36 36.91
C VAL A 11 -17.14 -26.86 37.11
N SER A 12 -16.67 -26.43 38.30
CA SER A 12 -16.23 -25.04 38.51
C SER A 12 -14.93 -24.68 37.76
N ILE A 13 -14.04 -25.64 37.51
CA ILE A 13 -12.84 -25.41 36.68
C ILE A 13 -13.22 -25.34 35.18
N CYS A 14 -14.26 -26.06 34.75
CA CYS A 14 -14.77 -25.96 33.38
C CYS A 14 -15.57 -24.66 33.11
N PHE A 15 -16.18 -24.03 34.13
CA PHE A 15 -16.86 -22.73 33.97
C PHE A 15 -15.93 -21.52 34.07
N ALA A 16 -14.69 -21.67 34.56
CA ALA A 16 -13.67 -20.61 34.51
C ALA A 16 -13.01 -20.44 33.12
N ALA A 17 -13.29 -21.35 32.18
CA ALA A 17 -12.91 -21.20 30.77
C ALA A 17 -13.93 -20.40 29.93
N GLY A 18 -15.02 -19.94 30.55
CA GLY A 18 -16.05 -19.11 29.92
C GLY A 18 -15.80 -17.62 30.13
N CYS A 19 -14.80 -17.06 29.43
CA CYS A 19 -14.64 -15.64 29.05
C CYS A 19 -13.19 -15.38 28.61
N VAL A 20 -12.69 -16.15 27.64
CA VAL A 20 -11.49 -15.75 26.89
C VAL A 20 -11.96 -15.08 25.60
N SER A 21 -12.65 -13.94 25.73
CA SER A 21 -12.52 -12.89 24.73
C SER A 21 -11.13 -12.30 24.94
N SER A 22 -10.10 -13.00 24.49
CA SER A 22 -8.77 -12.42 24.35
C SER A 22 -8.85 -11.38 23.24
N ASN A 23 -9.32 -10.17 23.57
CA ASN A 23 -8.82 -9.01 22.88
C ASN A 23 -7.31 -9.10 23.04
N ILE A 24 -6.60 -9.33 21.93
CA ILE A 24 -5.14 -9.29 21.96
C ILE A 24 -4.79 -7.91 22.52
N ARG A 25 -4.24 -7.89 23.73
CA ARG A 25 -3.56 -6.70 24.22
C ARG A 25 -2.28 -6.63 23.42
N LEU A 26 -2.24 -5.69 22.47
CA LEU A 26 -0.99 -5.22 21.93
C LEU A 26 -0.12 -4.78 23.12
N PRO A 27 1.17 -5.11 23.16
CA PRO A 27 2.03 -4.64 24.24
C PRO A 27 1.95 -3.11 24.28
N ALA A 28 1.73 -2.54 25.47
CA ALA A 28 1.56 -1.10 25.72
C ALA A 28 2.75 -0.22 25.25
N SER A 29 3.77 -0.83 24.64
CA SER A 29 5.02 -0.26 24.17
C SER A 29 5.35 -0.64 22.72
N PHE A 30 4.38 -1.07 21.90
CA PHE A 30 4.64 -1.35 20.48
C PHE A 30 5.13 -0.10 19.76
N LYS A 31 6.47 0.01 19.66
CA LYS A 31 7.18 1.03 18.89
C LYS A 31 7.79 0.32 17.69
N PRO A 32 7.09 0.26 16.56
CA PRO A 32 7.62 -0.39 15.38
C PRO A 32 8.93 0.28 14.96
N LYS A 33 9.97 -0.53 14.72
CA LYS A 33 11.22 -0.06 14.12
C LYS A 33 11.12 -0.17 12.61
N TYR A 34 11.46 0.91 11.92
CA TYR A 34 11.45 1.07 10.48
C TYR A 34 12.83 1.49 9.97
N ASN A 35 13.07 1.41 8.66
CA ASN A 35 14.32 1.88 8.07
C ASN A 35 14.41 3.42 8.17
N ASN A 36 15.31 3.90 9.01
CA ASN A 36 15.50 5.33 9.26
C ASN A 36 15.83 6.13 7.99
N SER A 37 16.61 5.60 7.04
CA SER A 37 16.94 6.35 5.82
C SER A 37 15.71 6.57 4.96
N THR A 38 14.92 5.52 4.72
CA THR A 38 13.67 5.59 3.98
C THR A 38 12.65 6.49 4.69
N VAL A 39 12.51 6.38 6.02
CA VAL A 39 11.62 7.25 6.81
C VAL A 39 11.96 8.72 6.61
N GLU A 40 13.24 9.09 6.66
CA GLU A 40 13.65 10.49 6.49
C GLU A 40 13.40 11.03 5.07
N LEU A 41 13.53 10.19 4.04
CA LEU A 41 13.16 10.54 2.67
C LEU A 41 11.67 10.80 2.53
N LEU A 42 10.86 9.91 3.10
CA LEU A 42 9.40 10.01 3.06
C LEU A 42 8.89 11.21 3.88
N LYS A 43 9.48 11.49 5.04
CA LYS A 43 9.13 12.65 5.86
C LYS A 43 9.42 13.96 5.14
N ALA A 44 10.49 14.04 4.35
CA ALA A 44 10.78 15.22 3.54
C ALA A 44 9.69 15.44 2.47
N ALA A 45 9.27 14.39 1.76
CA ALA A 45 8.17 14.48 0.80
C ALA A 45 6.83 14.85 1.48
N ALA A 46 6.52 14.23 2.61
CA ALA A 46 5.29 14.49 3.38
C ALA A 46 5.19 15.96 3.85
N LYS A 47 6.28 16.50 4.41
CA LYS A 47 6.36 17.92 4.84
C LYS A 47 6.19 18.91 3.69
N ASN A 48 6.50 18.51 2.47
CA ASN A 48 6.31 19.30 1.25
C ASN A 48 4.93 19.07 0.60
N GLY A 49 4.01 18.38 1.28
CA GLY A 49 2.64 18.14 0.83
C GLY A 49 2.53 17.23 -0.39
N ILE A 50 3.54 16.38 -0.64
CA ILE A 50 3.55 15.48 -1.80
C ILE A 50 2.68 14.25 -1.53
N VAL A 51 1.80 13.95 -2.49
CA VAL A 51 0.98 12.73 -2.51
C VAL A 51 1.29 11.90 -3.77
N PHE A 52 0.85 10.65 -3.79
CA PHE A 52 1.25 9.70 -4.82
C PHE A 52 0.03 9.15 -5.57
N GLN A 53 0.13 9.11 -6.89
CA GLN A 53 -0.76 8.33 -7.75
C GLN A 53 0.08 7.19 -8.33
N VAL A 54 -0.28 5.96 -8.00
CA VAL A 54 0.45 4.77 -8.46
C VAL A 54 -0.55 3.84 -9.13
N SER A 55 -0.39 3.63 -10.43
CA SER A 55 -1.26 2.71 -11.17
C SER A 55 -1.12 1.29 -10.64
N ASP A 56 -2.22 0.54 -10.56
CA ASP A 56 -2.20 -0.86 -10.09
C ASP A 56 -1.33 -1.77 -10.98
N THR A 57 -1.10 -1.37 -12.23
CA THR A 57 -0.17 -2.05 -13.15
C THR A 57 1.27 -2.09 -12.61
N VAL A 58 1.69 -1.09 -11.83
CA VAL A 58 3.03 -1.00 -11.23
C VAL A 58 3.32 -2.17 -10.28
N PHE A 59 2.29 -2.67 -9.60
CA PHE A 59 2.44 -3.80 -8.66
C PHE A 59 2.51 -5.14 -9.38
N ARG A 60 1.87 -5.22 -10.55
CA ARG A 60 1.73 -6.45 -11.34
C ARG A 60 2.90 -6.67 -12.30
N ASP A 61 3.41 -5.58 -12.84
CA ASP A 61 4.55 -5.59 -13.76
C ASP A 61 5.86 -5.66 -12.96
N VAL A 62 6.34 -6.88 -12.76
CA VAL A 62 7.62 -7.17 -12.12
C VAL A 62 8.56 -7.88 -13.11
N PRO A 63 9.89 -7.72 -12.95
CA PRO A 63 10.83 -8.52 -13.72
C PRO A 63 10.56 -10.00 -13.50
N ALA A 64 10.56 -10.78 -14.58
CA ALA A 64 10.22 -12.19 -14.51
C ALA A 64 10.84 -12.97 -15.65
N ARG A 65 11.12 -14.26 -15.41
CA ARG A 65 11.52 -15.22 -16.43
C ARG A 65 10.49 -16.34 -16.50
N GLN A 66 10.07 -16.69 -17.72
CA GLN A 66 9.04 -17.68 -17.94
C GLN A 66 9.39 -18.61 -19.11
N VAL A 67 9.19 -19.90 -18.92
CA VAL A 67 9.18 -20.92 -19.98
C VAL A 67 7.96 -21.83 -19.78
N ASP A 68 7.12 -21.98 -20.80
CA ASP A 68 5.80 -22.62 -20.69
C ASP A 68 5.00 -22.14 -19.45
N ARG A 69 4.75 -23.05 -18.49
CA ARG A 69 4.04 -22.81 -17.22
C ARG A 69 4.98 -22.51 -16.05
N CYS A 70 6.28 -22.55 -16.28
CA CYS A 70 7.31 -22.32 -15.28
C CYS A 70 7.71 -20.84 -15.30
N ARG A 71 7.28 -20.08 -14.28
CA ARG A 71 7.58 -18.65 -14.14
C ARG A 71 8.26 -18.37 -12.81
N LYS A 72 9.27 -17.51 -12.82
CA LYS A 72 9.89 -16.94 -11.63
C LYS A 72 9.84 -15.42 -11.72
N ALA A 73 9.17 -14.79 -10.77
CA ALA A 73 9.13 -13.35 -10.61
C ALA A 73 10.22 -12.90 -9.63
N ASP A 74 10.90 -11.81 -9.96
CA ASP A 74 11.87 -11.16 -9.08
C ASP A 74 11.19 -10.13 -8.16
N ALA A 75 12.01 -9.40 -7.40
CA ALA A 75 11.51 -8.33 -6.54
C ALA A 75 10.95 -7.17 -7.40
N PRO A 76 9.91 -6.48 -6.91
CA PRO A 76 9.38 -5.30 -7.57
C PRO A 76 10.41 -4.18 -7.56
N THR A 77 10.54 -3.49 -8.69
CA THR A 77 11.58 -2.45 -8.89
C THR A 77 11.10 -1.02 -8.61
N TRP A 78 9.78 -0.82 -8.45
CA TRP A 78 9.19 0.52 -8.30
C TRP A 78 9.62 1.20 -6.99
N SER A 79 9.77 0.45 -5.90
CA SER A 79 10.14 0.98 -4.58
C SER A 79 11.59 1.45 -4.53
N ALA A 80 12.48 0.75 -5.24
CA ALA A 80 13.87 1.17 -5.45
C ALA A 80 13.92 2.47 -6.27
N MET A 81 13.22 2.52 -7.41
CA MET A 81 13.12 3.74 -8.24
C MET A 81 12.59 4.93 -7.43
N LEU A 82 11.53 4.72 -6.64
CA LEU A 82 10.97 5.78 -5.79
C LEU A 82 11.97 6.22 -4.71
N THR A 83 12.74 5.31 -4.13
CA THR A 83 13.80 5.64 -3.17
C THR A 83 14.89 6.49 -3.82
N ASP A 84 15.30 6.16 -5.04
CA ASP A 84 16.30 6.94 -5.79
C ASP A 84 15.79 8.35 -6.11
N LEU A 85 14.53 8.46 -6.55
CA LEU A 85 13.86 9.75 -6.77
C LEU A 85 13.87 10.59 -5.48
N LEU A 86 13.38 10.04 -4.37
CA LEU A 86 13.28 10.77 -3.11
C LEU A 86 14.65 11.18 -2.57
N THR A 87 15.66 10.32 -2.76
CA THR A 87 17.06 10.65 -2.42
C THR A 87 17.53 11.85 -3.22
N MET A 88 17.33 11.83 -4.53
CA MET A 88 17.68 12.95 -5.41
C MET A 88 16.96 14.24 -5.01
N LEU A 89 15.66 14.19 -4.69
CA LEU A 89 14.89 15.35 -4.25
C LEU A 89 15.45 15.93 -2.94
N LYS A 90 15.79 15.08 -1.97
CA LYS A 90 16.37 15.50 -0.68
C LYS A 90 17.77 16.09 -0.84
N GLU A 91 18.64 15.50 -1.66
CA GLU A 91 19.97 16.02 -1.93
C GLU A 91 19.93 17.38 -2.65
N LYS A 92 18.91 17.58 -3.47
CA LYS A 92 18.67 18.80 -4.25
C LYS A 92 17.62 19.72 -3.63
N ASP A 93 17.37 19.61 -2.33
CA ASP A 93 16.41 20.46 -1.62
C ASP A 93 16.71 21.96 -1.80
N LYS A 94 18.00 22.32 -1.88
CA LYS A 94 18.46 23.69 -2.19
C LYS A 94 18.08 24.19 -3.58
N GLU A 95 17.78 23.29 -4.52
CA GLU A 95 17.27 23.62 -5.86
C GLU A 95 15.73 23.68 -5.90
N ALA A 96 15.07 23.58 -4.74
CA ALA A 96 13.62 23.67 -4.56
C ALA A 96 12.81 22.68 -5.42
N TYR A 97 13.34 21.47 -5.65
CA TYR A 97 12.65 20.47 -6.49
C TYR A 97 11.30 20.01 -5.93
N TYR A 98 11.14 19.95 -4.60
CA TYR A 98 9.84 19.66 -3.97
C TYR A 98 8.76 20.72 -4.27
N ASN A 99 9.16 21.92 -4.69
CA ASN A 99 8.25 23.00 -5.06
C ASN A 99 7.84 22.94 -6.54
N LYS A 100 8.18 21.87 -7.28
CA LYS A 100 7.88 21.74 -8.71
C LYS A 100 6.60 20.95 -9.00
N PHE A 101 6.10 20.16 -8.05
CA PHE A 101 4.95 19.28 -8.26
C PHE A 101 4.15 19.06 -6.97
N HIS A 102 2.88 18.69 -7.12
CA HIS A 102 2.00 18.27 -6.03
C HIS A 102 1.94 16.75 -5.92
N ILE A 103 1.88 16.09 -7.07
CA ILE A 103 1.66 14.65 -7.19
C ILE A 103 2.85 13.99 -7.89
N VAL A 104 3.32 12.87 -7.36
CA VAL A 104 4.14 11.91 -8.13
C VAL A 104 3.21 10.87 -8.72
N ASP A 105 3.10 10.84 -10.06
CA ASP A 105 2.28 9.91 -10.82
C ASP A 105 3.17 8.82 -11.43
N ILE A 106 2.96 7.55 -11.05
CA ILE A 106 3.72 6.40 -11.54
C ILE A 106 2.79 5.52 -12.36
N LYS A 107 3.08 5.38 -13.65
CA LYS A 107 2.24 4.61 -14.58
C LYS A 107 3.03 3.92 -15.67
N ARG A 108 2.39 2.93 -16.29
CA ARG A 108 2.91 2.24 -17.47
C ARG A 108 2.74 3.10 -18.72
N GLY A 109 3.70 3.04 -19.63
CA GLY A 109 3.56 3.53 -21.00
C GLY A 109 4.45 2.77 -21.97
N ASP A 110 4.55 3.30 -23.19
CA ASP A 110 5.30 2.65 -24.28
C ASP A 110 6.82 2.81 -24.14
N LYS A 111 7.26 3.90 -23.50
CA LYS A 111 8.66 4.23 -23.26
C LYS A 111 8.85 4.77 -21.85
N ALA A 112 9.97 4.40 -21.26
CA ALA A 112 10.40 4.95 -19.99
C ALA A 112 10.71 6.44 -20.16
N ARG A 113 10.06 7.30 -19.36
CA ARG A 113 10.31 8.75 -19.38
C ARG A 113 9.83 9.45 -18.11
N ALA A 114 10.39 10.63 -17.84
CA ALA A 114 9.93 11.52 -16.78
C ALA A 114 9.48 12.87 -17.35
N GLU A 115 8.30 13.34 -16.96
CA GLU A 115 7.75 14.61 -17.42
C GLU A 115 7.00 15.36 -16.31
N ILE A 116 6.99 16.69 -16.40
CA ILE A 116 6.16 17.54 -15.55
C ILE A 116 4.98 18.03 -16.39
N SER A 117 3.77 17.84 -15.88
CA SER A 117 2.55 18.33 -16.50
C SER A 117 1.70 19.12 -15.51
N GLU A 118 0.89 20.05 -16.02
CA GLU A 118 -0.08 20.84 -15.23
C GLU A 118 -1.47 20.57 -15.80
N ASP A 119 -2.44 20.30 -14.93
CA ASP A 119 -3.83 20.13 -15.33
C ASP A 119 -4.61 21.46 -15.42
N LEU A 120 -5.90 21.39 -15.74
CA LEU A 120 -6.78 22.57 -15.83
C LEU A 120 -7.01 23.28 -14.49
N SER A 121 -6.75 22.61 -13.37
CA SER A 121 -6.86 23.14 -12.00
C SER A 121 -5.52 23.63 -11.44
N HIS A 122 -4.48 23.70 -12.28
CA HIS A 122 -3.11 24.03 -11.92
C HIS A 122 -2.39 23.03 -11.00
N VAL A 123 -2.93 21.81 -10.84
CA VAL A 123 -2.23 20.73 -10.16
C VAL A 123 -1.10 20.27 -11.06
N THR A 124 0.12 20.45 -10.58
CA THR A 124 1.33 19.97 -11.24
C THR A 124 1.68 18.52 -10.84
N TYR A 125 2.00 17.68 -11.82
CA TYR A 125 2.35 16.27 -11.69
C TYR A 125 3.78 16.04 -12.13
N LEU A 126 4.57 15.31 -11.32
CA LEU A 126 5.77 14.62 -11.79
C LEU A 126 5.35 13.22 -12.24
N THR A 127 5.20 13.05 -13.55
CA THR A 127 4.83 11.77 -14.15
C THR A 127 6.08 10.95 -14.46
N ILE A 128 6.17 9.77 -13.86
CA ILE A 128 7.20 8.76 -14.08
C ILE A 128 6.55 7.61 -14.84
N THR A 129 6.84 7.54 -16.13
CA THR A 129 6.33 6.48 -16.99
C THR A 129 7.37 5.37 -17.10
N TYR A 130 7.00 4.13 -16.80
CA TYR A 130 7.85 2.95 -17.02
C TYR A 130 7.42 2.18 -18.27
N ALA A 131 8.36 1.47 -18.89
CA ALA A 131 8.07 0.57 -19.99
C ALA A 131 8.31 -0.89 -19.60
N LYS A 132 7.40 -1.76 -20.01
CA LYS A 132 7.58 -3.21 -19.90
C LYS A 132 8.15 -3.72 -21.22
N ARG A 133 9.33 -4.37 -21.19
CA ARG A 133 9.93 -5.02 -22.35
C ARG A 133 9.97 -6.52 -22.15
N GLU A 134 9.61 -7.26 -23.19
CA GLU A 134 9.72 -8.70 -23.21
C GLU A 134 10.71 -9.12 -24.29
N THR A 135 11.72 -9.89 -23.91
CA THR A 135 12.63 -10.56 -24.85
C THR A 135 12.33 -12.04 -24.90
N ARG A 136 12.57 -12.65 -26.07
CA ARG A 136 12.38 -14.09 -26.29
C ARG A 136 13.70 -14.70 -26.73
N GLU A 137 14.14 -15.70 -25.99
CA GLU A 137 15.37 -16.44 -26.27
C GLU A 137 15.07 -17.92 -26.28
N LYS A 138 15.82 -18.70 -27.07
CA LYS A 138 15.71 -20.16 -27.04
C LYS A 138 16.47 -20.69 -25.83
N MET A 139 15.80 -21.53 -25.04
CA MET A 139 16.44 -22.28 -23.96
C MET A 139 17.53 -23.19 -24.53
N THR A 140 18.72 -23.09 -23.95
CA THR A 140 19.86 -23.99 -24.22
C THR A 140 20.16 -24.83 -22.98
N SER A 141 20.97 -25.87 -23.12
CA SER A 141 21.48 -26.66 -21.99
C SER A 141 22.22 -25.86 -20.91
N THR A 142 22.71 -24.65 -21.24
CA THR A 142 23.36 -23.73 -20.28
C THR A 142 22.42 -22.70 -19.66
N THR A 143 21.20 -22.58 -20.17
CA THR A 143 20.24 -21.58 -19.70
C THR A 143 19.61 -22.02 -18.38
N THR A 144 19.76 -21.20 -17.33
CA THR A 144 19.11 -21.48 -16.02
C THR A 144 17.59 -21.43 -16.16
N VAL A 145 16.93 -22.53 -15.83
CA VAL A 145 15.47 -22.65 -15.84
C VAL A 145 14.89 -21.87 -14.64
N PRO A 146 13.76 -21.15 -14.80
CA PRO A 146 13.14 -20.42 -13.70
C PRO A 146 12.66 -21.29 -12.53
N CYS A 147 12.36 -22.56 -12.76
CA CYS A 147 11.88 -23.55 -11.78
C CYS A 147 12.96 -24.58 -11.44
N TYR A 148 12.78 -25.27 -10.31
CA TYR A 148 13.71 -26.27 -9.77
C TYR A 148 13.76 -27.60 -10.55
N ASP A 149 13.10 -27.71 -11.71
CA ASP A 149 13.07 -28.94 -12.52
C ASP A 149 14.30 -29.08 -13.43
N SER A 150 14.58 -30.32 -13.86
CA SER A 150 15.68 -30.61 -14.79
C SER A 150 15.52 -29.86 -16.12
N GLY A 151 16.52 -29.06 -16.48
CA GLY A 151 16.44 -28.14 -17.63
C GLY A 151 16.34 -28.77 -19.03
N THR A 152 16.50 -30.10 -19.14
CA THR A 152 16.43 -30.83 -20.41
C THR A 152 15.04 -30.80 -21.05
N ASP A 153 13.97 -30.73 -20.25
CA ASP A 153 12.57 -30.74 -20.75
C ASP A 153 12.16 -29.40 -21.37
N TYR A 154 13.01 -28.39 -21.25
CA TYR A 154 12.77 -27.02 -21.71
C TYR A 154 13.69 -26.61 -22.86
N GLU A 155 14.66 -27.43 -23.26
CA GLU A 155 15.58 -27.11 -24.36
C GLU A 155 14.82 -26.87 -25.67
N GLY A 156 15.19 -25.81 -26.40
CA GLY A 156 14.52 -25.39 -27.64
C GLY A 156 13.19 -24.65 -27.46
N LYS A 157 12.66 -24.55 -26.23
CA LYS A 157 11.47 -23.74 -25.93
C LYS A 157 11.82 -22.27 -25.78
N ASP A 158 10.80 -21.41 -25.91
CA ASP A 158 10.95 -19.96 -25.73
C ASP A 158 11.01 -19.61 -24.25
N LEU A 159 12.15 -19.07 -23.82
CA LEU A 159 12.30 -18.34 -22.58
C LEU A 159 11.87 -16.88 -22.82
N ILE A 160 10.81 -16.47 -22.14
CA ILE A 160 10.34 -15.09 -22.10
C ILE A 160 10.98 -14.42 -20.89
N THR A 161 11.72 -13.34 -21.11
CA THR A 161 12.26 -12.49 -20.05
C THR A 161 11.55 -11.14 -20.07
N THR A 162 10.87 -10.82 -18.99
CA THR A 162 10.24 -9.52 -18.74
C THR A 162 11.21 -8.62 -18.00
N ASN A 163 11.49 -7.46 -18.58
CA ASN A 163 12.27 -6.39 -17.97
C ASN A 163 11.39 -5.14 -17.79
N ILE A 164 11.66 -4.39 -16.74
CA ILE A 164 10.97 -3.12 -16.44
C ILE A 164 12.00 -2.00 -16.59
N ASP A 165 11.78 -1.12 -17.56
CA ASP A 165 12.62 0.05 -17.78
C ASP A 165 12.01 1.27 -17.08
N TRP A 166 12.80 1.86 -16.19
CA TRP A 166 12.50 3.13 -15.54
C TRP A 166 13.28 4.27 -16.20
N PRO A 167 12.76 5.51 -16.20
CA PRO A 167 13.56 6.65 -16.58
C PRO A 167 14.74 6.80 -15.63
N ASN A 168 15.88 7.24 -16.16
CA ASN A 168 17.05 7.45 -15.33
C ASN A 168 16.94 8.77 -14.52
N ILE A 169 17.77 8.89 -13.48
CA ILE A 169 17.75 10.04 -12.57
C ILE A 169 18.11 11.36 -13.29
N GLU A 170 18.95 11.33 -14.31
CA GLU A 170 19.32 12.55 -15.06
C GLU A 170 18.13 13.10 -15.86
N GLU A 171 17.29 12.23 -16.41
CA GLU A 171 16.05 12.60 -17.07
C GLU A 171 15.06 13.25 -16.10
N MET A 172 14.90 12.66 -14.90
CA MET A 172 14.05 13.25 -13.84
C MET A 172 14.55 14.63 -13.41
N LYS A 173 15.88 14.79 -13.23
CA LYS A 173 16.49 16.09 -12.92
C LYS A 173 16.24 17.12 -14.02
N LEU A 174 16.35 16.72 -15.29
CA LEU A 174 16.09 17.61 -16.41
C LEU A 174 14.65 18.11 -16.42
N ALA A 175 13.68 17.21 -16.22
CA ALA A 175 12.26 17.56 -16.13
C ALA A 175 11.99 18.56 -14.99
N LEU A 176 12.56 18.32 -13.80
CA LEU A 176 12.39 19.19 -12.63
C LEU A 176 13.07 20.56 -12.77
N LYS A 177 14.24 20.62 -13.41
CA LYS A 177 14.94 21.89 -13.67
C LYS A 177 14.19 22.79 -14.63
N GLN A 178 13.53 22.21 -15.63
CA GLN A 178 12.75 22.94 -16.63
C GLN A 178 11.37 23.36 -16.12
N ALA A 179 10.88 22.72 -15.05
CA ALA A 179 9.56 22.99 -14.51
C ALA A 179 9.48 24.35 -13.78
N PRO A 180 8.39 25.10 -13.96
CA PRO A 180 8.09 26.23 -13.09
C PRO A 180 7.82 25.76 -11.66
N ASN A 181 7.82 26.68 -10.71
CA ASN A 181 7.33 26.36 -9.38
C ASN A 181 5.81 26.08 -9.45
N LYS A 182 5.37 25.08 -8.69
CA LYS A 182 3.96 24.72 -8.56
C LYS A 182 3.19 25.91 -7.99
N LYS A 183 1.98 26.14 -8.52
CA LYS A 183 1.08 27.19 -8.01
C LYS A 183 0.41 26.73 -6.72
N ASP A 184 -0.08 27.70 -5.96
CA ASP A 184 -0.91 27.42 -4.80
C ASP A 184 -2.29 26.90 -5.23
N VAL A 185 -2.54 25.61 -5.04
CA VAL A 185 -3.82 24.97 -5.34
C VAL A 185 -4.57 24.67 -4.04
N PRO A 186 -5.85 25.09 -3.88
CA PRO A 186 -6.60 24.89 -2.64
C PRO A 186 -6.67 23.44 -2.14
N SER A 187 -6.79 22.45 -3.05
CA SER A 187 -6.79 21.02 -2.70
C SER A 187 -5.49 20.53 -2.06
N PHE A 188 -4.41 21.30 -2.17
CA PHE A 188 -3.06 20.99 -1.66
C PHE A 188 -2.62 21.92 -0.52
N GLN A 189 -3.51 22.78 -0.03
CA GLN A 189 -3.28 23.62 1.14
C GLN A 189 -3.87 22.95 2.39
N PHE A 190 -3.22 21.88 2.85
CA PHE A 190 -3.68 21.05 3.97
C PHE A 190 -2.59 20.87 5.03
N ASN A 191 -2.98 20.37 6.20
CA ASN A 191 -2.04 19.95 7.24
C ASN A 191 -1.30 18.65 6.83
N THR A 192 0.03 18.66 6.86
CA THR A 192 0.91 17.53 6.50
C THR A 192 1.16 16.54 7.65
N ASP A 193 0.58 16.75 8.83
CA ASP A 193 0.81 15.91 10.02
C ASP A 193 0.43 14.44 9.75
N PHE A 194 -0.69 14.20 9.06
CA PHE A 194 -1.10 12.84 8.71
C PHE A 194 -0.14 12.18 7.71
N LEU A 195 0.32 12.92 6.69
CA LEU A 195 1.33 12.41 5.76
C LEU A 195 2.64 12.07 6.49
N THR A 196 3.01 12.89 7.49
CA THR A 196 4.20 12.66 8.32
C THR A 196 4.02 11.43 9.20
N PHE A 197 2.84 11.24 9.79
CA PHE A 197 2.49 10.04 10.56
C PHE A 197 2.63 8.75 9.73
N LEU A 198 2.20 8.78 8.46
CA LEU A 198 2.39 7.67 7.52
C LEU A 198 3.87 7.47 7.19
N ALA A 199 4.60 8.55 6.90
CA ALA A 199 6.03 8.50 6.54
C ALA A 199 6.91 7.91 7.66
N GLU A 200 6.60 8.22 8.92
CA GLU A 200 7.23 7.62 10.11
C GLU A 200 7.06 6.10 10.21
N ARG A 201 6.10 5.55 9.46
CA ARG A 201 5.77 4.13 9.36
C ARG A 201 6.12 3.54 8.00
N GLN A 202 7.01 4.19 7.25
CA GLN A 202 7.38 3.83 5.86
C GLN A 202 6.19 3.75 4.89
N ALA A 203 5.10 4.45 5.16
CA ALA A 203 3.93 4.50 4.30
C ALA A 203 3.80 5.84 3.59
N ILE A 204 3.27 5.81 2.36
CA ILE A 204 2.85 6.99 1.61
C ILE A 204 1.36 6.97 1.36
N LEU A 205 0.75 8.16 1.23
CA LEU A 205 -0.63 8.27 0.80
C LEU A 205 -0.73 8.07 -0.71
N LYS A 206 -1.31 6.93 -1.12
CA LYS A 206 -1.73 6.64 -2.49
C LYS A 206 -3.15 7.15 -2.67
N ILE A 207 -3.37 8.06 -3.62
CA ILE A 207 -4.69 8.60 -3.93
C ILE A 207 -5.17 8.13 -5.30
N GLY A 208 -6.49 7.98 -5.47
CA GLY A 208 -7.12 7.84 -6.78
C GLY A 208 -7.00 9.10 -7.65
N PRO A 209 -7.08 8.98 -8.99
CA PRO A 209 -7.02 10.11 -9.92
C PRO A 209 -8.12 11.15 -9.68
N GLU A 210 -9.27 10.73 -9.17
CA GLU A 210 -10.44 11.58 -8.89
C GLU A 210 -10.33 12.40 -7.60
N VAL A 211 -9.50 11.95 -6.64
CA VAL A 211 -9.43 12.52 -5.29
C VAL A 211 -9.03 14.00 -5.25
N PRO A 212 -8.04 14.48 -6.03
CA PRO A 212 -7.66 15.90 -6.00
C PRO A 212 -8.78 16.87 -6.41
N TYR A 213 -9.77 16.37 -7.16
CA TYR A 213 -10.85 17.16 -7.76
C TYR A 213 -12.17 17.00 -7.03
N ALA A 214 -12.29 16.01 -6.15
CA ALA A 214 -13.48 15.79 -5.36
C ALA A 214 -13.74 17.00 -4.46
N LYS A 215 -15.03 17.35 -4.31
CA LYS A 215 -15.49 18.47 -3.49
C LYS A 215 -16.59 18.00 -2.55
N SER A 216 -16.67 18.61 -1.38
CA SER A 216 -17.81 18.49 -0.48
C SER A 216 -19.06 19.17 -1.06
N LYS A 217 -20.20 19.03 -0.38
CA LYS A 217 -21.43 19.80 -0.69
C LYS A 217 -21.21 21.30 -0.72
N ASP A 218 -20.33 21.80 0.15
CA ASP A 218 -20.01 23.23 0.29
C ASP A 218 -18.95 23.69 -0.73
N ALA A 219 -18.66 22.88 -1.75
CA ALA A 219 -17.67 23.11 -2.78
C ALA A 219 -16.22 23.20 -2.29
N GLU A 220 -15.96 22.77 -1.05
CA GLU A 220 -14.61 22.73 -0.49
C GLU A 220 -13.83 21.49 -0.99
N PRO A 221 -12.51 21.60 -1.23
CA PRO A 221 -11.71 20.47 -1.67
C PRO A 221 -11.72 19.31 -0.68
N TYR A 222 -12.14 18.14 -1.15
CA TYR A 222 -12.30 16.95 -0.33
C TYR A 222 -10.97 16.50 0.30
N LEU A 223 -9.91 16.39 -0.50
CA LEU A 223 -8.60 15.93 -0.05
C LEU A 223 -8.08 16.78 1.11
N LYS A 224 -8.28 18.11 1.04
CA LYS A 224 -7.91 19.03 2.10
C LYS A 224 -8.67 18.74 3.39
N LEU A 225 -10.00 18.70 3.31
CA LEU A 225 -10.87 18.42 4.46
C LEU A 225 -10.53 17.08 5.12
N TRP A 226 -10.32 16.05 4.31
CA TRP A 226 -9.95 14.73 4.81
C TRP A 226 -8.60 14.77 5.52
N LEU A 227 -7.57 15.38 4.94
CA LEU A 227 -6.24 15.47 5.57
C LEU A 227 -6.24 16.30 6.86
N GLU A 228 -7.02 17.38 6.94
CA GLU A 228 -7.18 18.16 8.16
C GLU A 228 -7.86 17.36 9.29
N LYS A 229 -8.90 16.59 8.93
CA LYS A 229 -9.56 15.67 9.85
C LYS A 229 -8.61 14.58 10.34
N MET A 230 -7.92 13.89 9.44
CA MET A 230 -6.95 12.85 9.82
C MET A 230 -5.81 13.40 10.68
N ALA A 231 -5.30 14.61 10.39
CA ALA A 231 -4.28 15.28 11.19
C ALA A 231 -4.74 15.58 12.63
N THR A 232 -6.04 15.78 12.83
CA THR A 232 -6.62 15.94 14.17
C THR A 232 -6.76 14.59 14.86
N GLU A 233 -7.30 13.59 14.17
CA GLU A 233 -7.60 12.28 14.75
C GLU A 233 -6.36 11.48 15.17
N ILE A 234 -5.21 11.64 14.49
CA ILE A 234 -3.97 10.95 14.87
C ILE A 234 -3.41 11.40 16.23
N LYS A 235 -3.88 12.53 16.76
CA LYS A 235 -3.45 13.04 18.08
C LYS A 235 -4.04 12.21 19.21
N GLU A 236 -5.11 11.45 18.95
CA GLU A 236 -5.75 10.55 19.89
C GLU A 236 -5.13 9.14 19.78
N PRO A 237 -4.35 8.68 20.78
CA PRO A 237 -3.62 7.41 20.69
C PRO A 237 -4.53 6.20 20.43
N ASN A 238 -5.75 6.22 20.97
CA ASN A 238 -6.74 5.16 20.80
C ASN A 238 -7.23 5.01 19.36
N ASN A 239 -7.09 6.05 18.52
CA ASN A 239 -7.49 6.01 17.12
C ASN A 239 -6.42 5.38 16.21
N ILE A 240 -5.19 5.16 16.69
CA ILE A 240 -4.05 4.78 15.83
C ILE A 240 -3.33 3.50 16.26
N GLU A 241 -3.78 2.86 17.34
CA GLU A 241 -3.12 1.68 17.95
C GLU A 241 -3.04 0.50 16.96
N TYR A 242 -4.19 0.03 16.48
CA TYR A 242 -4.28 -1.08 15.53
C TYR A 242 -3.85 -0.67 14.12
N ILE A 243 -4.02 0.60 13.75
CA ILE A 243 -3.46 1.15 12.50
C ILE A 243 -1.93 0.99 12.49
N SER A 244 -1.27 1.38 13.58
CA SER A 244 0.19 1.27 13.71
C SER A 244 0.66 -0.18 13.76
N TYR A 245 -0.11 -1.06 14.41
CA TYR A 245 0.14 -2.50 14.40
C TYR A 245 0.10 -3.07 12.98
N TRP A 246 -1.00 -2.84 12.25
CA TRP A 246 -1.18 -3.41 10.92
C TRP A 246 -0.22 -2.86 9.87
N LEU A 247 0.16 -1.58 9.95
CA LEU A 247 1.26 -1.07 9.11
C LEU A 247 2.53 -1.89 9.29
N LYS A 248 2.88 -2.21 10.54
CA LYS A 248 4.07 -3.00 10.83
C LYS A 248 3.93 -4.46 10.40
N GLU A 249 2.78 -5.09 10.62
CA GLU A 249 2.53 -6.46 10.16
C GLU A 249 2.66 -6.55 8.64
N ILE A 250 2.01 -5.64 7.92
CA ILE A 250 2.12 -5.56 6.46
C ILE A 250 3.58 -5.32 6.05
N ASN A 251 4.33 -4.46 6.74
CA ASN A 251 5.72 -4.14 6.39
C ASN A 251 6.64 -5.35 6.58
N THR A 252 6.35 -6.15 7.60
CA THR A 252 7.14 -7.32 7.98
C THR A 252 6.84 -8.52 7.07
N HIS A 253 5.59 -8.66 6.63
CA HIS A 253 5.11 -9.85 5.94
C HIS A 253 4.85 -9.67 4.44
N SER A 254 4.72 -8.45 3.92
CA SER A 254 4.55 -8.21 2.47
C SER A 254 5.86 -7.81 1.82
N ARG A 255 6.32 -8.60 0.85
CA ARG A 255 7.54 -8.32 0.07
C ARG A 255 7.48 -6.97 -0.63
N GLN A 256 6.31 -6.62 -1.18
CA GLN A 256 6.04 -5.32 -1.83
C GLN A 256 6.12 -4.16 -0.84
N ALA A 257 5.62 -4.35 0.37
CA ALA A 257 5.53 -3.31 1.40
C ALA A 257 6.80 -3.19 2.28
N SER A 258 7.77 -4.09 2.10
CA SER A 258 8.99 -4.12 2.91
C SER A 258 9.84 -2.84 2.81
N SER A 259 9.79 -2.16 1.67
CA SER A 259 10.56 -0.92 1.42
C SER A 259 9.71 0.34 1.62
N ILE A 260 8.63 0.48 0.86
CA ILE A 260 7.68 1.59 0.95
C ILE A 260 6.28 0.98 0.90
N GLN A 261 5.43 1.34 1.84
CA GLN A 261 4.04 0.89 1.92
C GLN A 261 3.09 1.94 1.37
N PHE A 262 1.87 1.52 1.08
CA PHE A 262 0.78 2.43 0.76
C PHE A 262 -0.21 2.53 1.90
N PHE A 263 -0.82 3.70 1.99
CA PHE A 263 -2.12 3.92 2.58
C PHE A 263 -3.02 4.46 1.47
N GLY A 264 -4.06 3.73 1.11
CA GLY A 264 -4.94 4.07 -0.01
C GLY A 264 -6.07 5.02 0.39
N LEU A 265 -6.33 6.01 -0.44
CA LEU A 265 -7.55 6.82 -0.42
C LEU A 265 -8.19 6.81 -1.81
N TYR A 266 -9.39 6.25 -1.93
CA TYR A 266 -10.09 6.11 -3.21
C TYR A 266 -11.57 6.47 -3.07
N ARG A 267 -12.21 6.78 -4.19
CA ARG A 267 -13.67 6.87 -4.24
C ARG A 267 -14.29 5.49 -4.41
N GLU A 268 -15.27 5.17 -3.58
CA GLU A 268 -16.12 3.98 -3.76
C GLU A 268 -17.60 4.36 -3.69
N GLY A 269 -18.49 3.48 -4.15
CA GLY A 269 -19.93 3.73 -4.09
C GLY A 269 -20.42 3.89 -2.64
N ASP A 270 -19.97 3.00 -1.76
CA ASP A 270 -20.17 3.06 -0.32
C ASP A 270 -18.80 3.24 0.36
N ALA A 271 -18.72 4.11 1.38
CA ALA A 271 -17.50 4.28 2.16
C ALA A 271 -17.13 2.99 2.91
N ALA A 272 -15.86 2.60 2.81
CA ALA A 272 -15.30 1.40 3.37
C ALA A 272 -13.82 1.59 3.71
N HIS A 273 -13.40 0.88 4.76
CA HIS A 273 -12.04 0.94 5.25
C HIS A 273 -11.55 -0.45 5.67
N GLY A 274 -10.23 -0.64 5.66
CA GLY A 274 -9.62 -1.87 6.11
C GLY A 274 -8.28 -2.16 5.44
N VAL A 275 -8.06 -3.42 5.10
CA VAL A 275 -6.87 -3.91 4.40
C VAL A 275 -7.29 -4.43 3.02
N GLN A 276 -6.78 -3.81 1.97
CA GLN A 276 -6.97 -4.24 0.60
C GLN A 276 -5.83 -5.18 0.19
N VAL A 277 -6.18 -6.19 -0.61
CA VAL A 277 -5.24 -7.01 -1.35
C VAL A 277 -5.67 -6.93 -2.81
N ASP A 278 -4.82 -6.37 -3.69
CA ASP A 278 -5.13 -6.36 -5.13
C ASP A 278 -4.90 -7.76 -5.71
N THR A 279 -5.96 -8.57 -5.70
CA THR A 279 -5.91 -9.98 -6.13
C THR A 279 -6.30 -10.11 -7.61
N VAL A 280 -5.52 -10.89 -8.35
CA VAL A 280 -5.91 -11.41 -9.68
C VAL A 280 -6.60 -12.78 -9.61
N GLY A 281 -7.03 -13.17 -8.40
CA GLY A 281 -7.59 -14.47 -8.08
C GLY A 281 -6.55 -15.54 -7.75
N LYS A 282 -6.89 -16.43 -6.81
CA LYS A 282 -6.00 -17.49 -6.27
C LYS A 282 -5.41 -18.41 -7.35
N TYR A 283 -6.16 -18.68 -8.42
CA TYR A 283 -5.71 -19.52 -9.54
C TYR A 283 -4.62 -18.82 -10.37
N SER A 284 -4.86 -17.56 -10.78
CA SER A 284 -3.89 -16.74 -11.50
C SER A 284 -2.61 -16.52 -10.69
N ARG A 285 -2.72 -16.39 -9.36
CA ARG A 285 -1.59 -16.25 -8.43
C ARG A 285 -0.66 -17.47 -8.45
N LYS A 286 -1.21 -18.68 -8.27
CA LYS A 286 -0.42 -19.92 -8.28
C LYS A 286 0.25 -20.20 -9.62
N LEU A 287 -0.40 -19.83 -10.72
CA LEU A 287 0.12 -20.06 -12.07
C LEU A 287 1.16 -19.05 -12.53
N ASN A 288 1.08 -17.81 -12.04
CA ASN A 288 1.89 -16.71 -12.57
C ASN A 288 2.82 -16.07 -11.55
N SER A 289 2.83 -16.55 -10.30
CA SER A 289 3.63 -16.00 -9.20
C SER A 289 3.44 -14.49 -9.05
N TYR A 290 2.20 -14.02 -9.19
CA TYR A 290 1.89 -12.61 -8.99
C TYR A 290 2.03 -12.25 -7.51
N GLN A 291 2.75 -11.17 -7.24
CA GLN A 291 2.79 -10.55 -5.92
C GLN A 291 1.55 -9.68 -5.77
N GLU A 292 0.79 -9.90 -4.70
CA GLU A 292 -0.41 -9.14 -4.37
C GLU A 292 -0.04 -8.05 -3.36
N PRO A 293 -0.12 -6.76 -3.73
CA PRO A 293 0.16 -5.69 -2.78
C PRO A 293 -0.93 -5.68 -1.71
N THR A 294 -0.49 -5.74 -0.46
CA THR A 294 -1.34 -5.61 0.72
C THR A 294 -1.12 -4.24 1.32
N TYR A 295 -2.18 -3.47 1.51
CA TYR A 295 -2.08 -2.14 2.12
C TYR A 295 -3.38 -1.76 2.81
N MET A 296 -3.30 -0.84 3.77
CA MET A 296 -4.50 -0.29 4.38
C MET A 296 -5.13 0.75 3.48
N PHE A 297 -6.46 0.85 3.50
CA PHE A 297 -7.19 1.84 2.73
C PHE A 297 -8.36 2.43 3.53
N MET A 298 -8.75 3.62 3.12
CA MET A 298 -10.03 4.25 3.43
C MET A 298 -10.65 4.68 2.11
N SER A 299 -11.97 4.69 2.04
CA SER A 299 -12.68 5.20 0.88
C SER A 299 -13.69 6.25 1.30
N TYR A 300 -14.21 6.95 0.31
CA TYR A 300 -15.32 7.87 0.50
C TYR A 300 -16.36 7.65 -0.58
N GLY A 301 -17.60 7.87 -0.20
CA GLY A 301 -18.75 7.74 -1.08
C GLY A 301 -19.58 9.02 -1.12
N GLU A 302 -20.50 9.09 -2.08
CA GLU A 302 -21.49 10.15 -2.17
C GLU A 302 -22.87 9.57 -1.85
N VAL A 303 -23.49 10.00 -0.74
CA VAL A 303 -24.82 9.55 -0.34
C VAL A 303 -25.73 10.77 -0.24
N GLY A 304 -26.77 10.85 -1.09
CA GLY A 304 -27.67 12.02 -1.10
C GLY A 304 -26.94 13.34 -1.38
N GLY A 305 -25.86 13.28 -2.17
CA GLY A 305 -24.94 14.39 -2.45
C GLY A 305 -23.95 14.70 -1.33
N ASP A 306 -24.00 14.03 -0.16
CA ASP A 306 -23.03 14.22 0.92
C ASP A 306 -21.81 13.35 0.68
N THR A 307 -20.62 13.96 0.77
CA THR A 307 -19.39 13.18 0.82
C THR A 307 -19.28 12.53 2.20
N VAL A 308 -19.44 11.21 2.25
CA VAL A 308 -19.30 10.43 3.47
C VAL A 308 -17.86 9.95 3.56
N THR A 309 -17.21 10.24 4.70
CA THR A 309 -15.82 9.88 4.96
C THR A 309 -15.72 8.93 6.13
N ASP A 310 -14.80 7.99 6.05
CA ASP A 310 -14.39 7.16 7.18
C ASP A 310 -13.61 7.99 8.24
N ASP A 311 -13.67 7.55 9.49
CA ASP A 311 -12.84 8.03 10.61
C ASP A 311 -11.67 7.06 10.86
N LEU A 312 -10.53 7.56 11.36
CA LEU A 312 -9.44 6.69 11.83
C LEU A 312 -9.91 5.81 12.98
N LYS A 313 -10.83 6.29 13.81
CA LYS A 313 -11.45 5.51 14.88
C LYS A 313 -12.15 4.26 14.33
N ASP A 314 -12.87 4.40 13.22
CA ASP A 314 -13.60 3.29 12.60
C ASP A 314 -12.64 2.31 11.93
N LEU A 315 -11.65 2.82 11.19
CA LEU A 315 -10.56 2.00 10.66
C LEU A 315 -9.86 1.22 11.78
N ASN A 316 -9.52 1.86 12.90
CA ASN A 316 -8.87 1.22 14.03
C ASN A 316 -9.75 0.14 14.67
N ALA A 317 -11.06 0.39 14.80
CA ALA A 317 -12.02 -0.61 15.28
C ALA A 317 -12.15 -1.80 14.32
N CYS A 318 -12.19 -1.55 13.01
CA CYS A 318 -12.19 -2.57 11.97
C CYS A 318 -10.94 -3.47 12.06
N LEU A 319 -9.77 -2.83 12.17
CA LEU A 319 -8.48 -3.50 12.29
C LEU A 319 -8.34 -4.30 13.59
N ARG A 320 -8.95 -3.84 14.70
CA ARG A 320 -9.04 -4.62 15.94
C ARG A 320 -9.83 -5.90 15.73
N THR A 321 -10.96 -5.83 15.02
CA THR A 321 -11.75 -7.02 14.68
C THR A 321 -10.94 -7.98 13.82
N LEU A 322 -10.22 -7.46 12.81
CA LEU A 322 -9.31 -8.25 11.99
C LEU A 322 -8.23 -8.95 12.83
N THR A 323 -7.63 -8.26 13.80
CA THR A 323 -6.66 -8.86 14.72
C THR A 323 -7.27 -10.03 15.51
N GLY A 324 -8.50 -9.87 16.00
CA GLY A 324 -9.23 -10.95 16.67
C GLY A 324 -9.44 -12.18 15.77
N ILE A 325 -9.80 -11.96 14.50
CA ILE A 325 -9.96 -13.03 13.50
C ILE A 325 -8.61 -13.69 13.18
N TYR A 326 -7.58 -12.89 12.90
CA TYR A 326 -6.24 -13.34 12.52
C TYR A 326 -5.57 -14.20 13.61
N SER A 327 -5.84 -13.88 14.87
CA SER A 327 -5.25 -14.57 16.02
C SER A 327 -5.94 -15.84 16.48
N ASN A 328 -7.11 -16.16 15.92
CA ASN A 328 -7.89 -17.33 16.31
C ASN A 328 -7.71 -18.47 15.29
N PRO A 329 -6.96 -19.53 15.63
CA PRO A 329 -6.70 -20.65 14.70
C PRO A 329 -7.97 -21.39 14.25
N LEU A 330 -9.07 -21.27 15.01
CA LEU A 330 -10.35 -21.93 14.74
C LEU A 330 -11.29 -21.08 13.87
N ALA A 331 -11.03 -19.77 13.74
CA ALA A 331 -11.90 -18.86 12.99
C ALA A 331 -11.67 -18.93 11.47
N MET A 332 -10.56 -19.51 11.02
CA MET A 332 -10.23 -19.64 9.61
C MET A 332 -10.15 -21.11 9.19
N GLY A 333 -11.20 -21.62 8.54
CA GLY A 333 -11.15 -22.84 7.73
C GLY A 333 -10.27 -22.72 6.46
N THR A 334 -9.43 -21.70 6.40
CA THR A 334 -8.46 -21.42 5.35
C THR A 334 -7.17 -21.05 6.06
N GLN A 335 -6.15 -21.91 5.98
CA GLN A 335 -4.80 -21.53 6.38
C GLN A 335 -4.46 -20.20 5.72
N LEU A 336 -4.20 -19.16 6.51
CA LEU A 336 -3.47 -18.00 6.05
C LEU A 336 -2.16 -18.54 5.50
N GLU A 337 -2.05 -18.58 4.17
CA GLU A 337 -0.78 -18.88 3.52
C GLU A 337 0.15 -17.75 3.98
N ALA A 338 1.11 -18.08 4.86
CA ALA A 338 2.20 -17.18 5.26
C ALA A 338 3.16 -17.03 4.07
N ASP A 339 2.61 -16.57 2.96
CA ASP A 339 3.29 -16.31 1.70
C ASP A 339 3.59 -14.82 1.64
N GLY A 340 4.88 -14.48 1.60
CA GLY A 340 5.35 -13.09 1.55
C GLY A 340 4.87 -12.35 0.29
N ASP A 341 4.37 -13.08 -0.71
CA ASP A 341 3.84 -12.55 -1.95
C ASP A 341 2.31 -12.32 -1.90
N SER A 342 1.59 -12.74 -0.85
CA SER A 342 0.12 -12.64 -0.76
C SER A 342 -0.39 -12.53 0.69
N PHE A 343 0.04 -11.50 1.41
CA PHE A 343 -0.38 -11.31 2.81
C PHE A 343 -1.88 -10.97 2.91
N LEU A 344 -2.64 -11.75 3.70
CA LEU A 344 -4.06 -11.56 4.03
C LEU A 344 -5.09 -11.67 2.88
N SER A 345 -4.81 -12.31 1.74
CA SER A 345 -5.80 -12.49 0.66
C SER A 345 -7.09 -13.20 1.15
N PRO A 346 -8.31 -12.69 0.86
CA PRO A 346 -8.67 -11.66 -0.13
C PRO A 346 -8.69 -10.21 0.38
N GLY A 347 -8.06 -9.93 1.52
CA GLY A 347 -8.18 -8.66 2.25
C GLY A 347 -9.29 -8.71 3.29
N TYR A 348 -9.52 -7.57 3.95
CA TYR A 348 -10.57 -7.40 4.95
C TYR A 348 -11.10 -5.96 4.89
N SER A 349 -12.40 -5.82 4.63
CA SER A 349 -13.07 -4.52 4.55
C SER A 349 -14.23 -4.46 5.52
N CYS A 350 -14.31 -3.39 6.31
CA CYS A 350 -15.51 -3.03 7.03
C CYS A 350 -16.25 -1.98 6.22
N LYS A 351 -17.47 -2.32 5.78
CA LYS A 351 -18.38 -1.35 5.19
C LYS A 351 -19.09 -0.61 6.31
N ILE A 352 -19.36 0.67 6.11
CA ILE A 352 -20.28 1.39 6.98
C ILE A 352 -21.71 0.89 6.67
N GLU A 353 -22.22 -0.05 7.46
CA GLU A 353 -23.64 -0.40 7.43
C GLU A 353 -24.46 0.81 7.91
N ARG A 354 -25.21 1.45 7.02
CA ARG A 354 -26.24 2.41 7.45
C ARG A 354 -27.62 1.79 7.36
N LYS A 355 -28.27 1.72 8.52
CA LYS A 355 -29.72 1.55 8.63
C LYS A 355 -30.37 2.78 8.00
N HIS A 356 -31.22 2.54 7.01
CA HIS A 356 -32.07 3.55 6.36
C HIS A 356 -33.03 4.21 7.36
#